data_AF-A0A8S2RNY0-F1
#
_entry.id   AF-A0A8S2RNY0-F1
#
_cell.length_a   1.000
_cell.length_b   1.000
_cell.length_c   1.000
_cell.angle_alpha   90.00
_cell.angle_beta   90.00
_cell.angle_gamma   90.00
#
_symmetry.space_group_name_H-M   'P 1'
#
loop_
_entity.id
_entity.type
_entity.pdbx_description
1 polymer ?
#
loop_
_entity_poly.entity_id
_entity_poly.type
_entity_poly.pdbx_seq_one_letter_code
_entity_poly.pdbx_strand_id
1 'polypeptide(L)'
;LFNEVENPDDVHMILLFNSCAQLKTKEALDLVKKISKQIPKSFYSNPRLLTSLLDALMKCGDVAHAESLFYSSKERGSPMYGAMMKGYVDNNLPEKAIDLFNKIQNPNDV
;
A
#
# COMPACT_ATOMS: atom_id res chain seq x y z
N LEU A 1 -1.13 -22.06 18.06
CA LEU A 1 -0.76 -21.39 16.79
C LEU A 1 0.00 -20.14 17.18
N PHE A 2 1.32 -20.25 17.24
CA PHE A 2 2.18 -19.15 17.65
C PHE A 2 2.04 -18.04 16.61
N ASN A 3 1.50 -16.89 17.02
CA ASN A 3 1.74 -15.66 16.29
C ASN A 3 3.26 -15.51 16.24
N GLU A 4 3.84 -15.47 15.04
CA GLU A 4 5.19 -14.96 14.88
C GLU A 4 5.25 -13.64 15.65
N VAL A 5 6.23 -13.53 16.55
CA VAL A 5 6.47 -12.27 17.26
C VAL A 5 6.76 -11.24 16.17
N GLU A 6 5.80 -10.36 15.91
CA GLU A 6 5.98 -9.32 14.90
C GLU A 6 7.23 -8.52 15.25
N ASN A 7 8.10 -8.35 14.26
CA ASN A 7 9.30 -7.55 14.43
C ASN A 7 8.88 -6.15 14.90
N PRO A 8 9.38 -5.65 16.04
CA PRO A 8 9.02 -4.33 16.54
C PRO A 8 9.20 -3.25 15.47
N ASP A 9 10.23 -3.34 14.63
CA ASP A 9 10.48 -2.37 13.55
C ASP A 9 9.33 -2.36 12.53
N ASP A 10 8.74 -3.52 12.20
CA ASP A 10 7.61 -3.63 11.28
C ASP A 10 6.37 -2.94 11.88
N VAL A 11 6.07 -3.19 13.15
CA VAL A 11 4.91 -2.61 13.84
C VAL A 11 4.99 -1.08 13.87
N HIS A 12 6.15 -0.51 14.19
CA HIS A 12 6.36 0.94 14.21
C HIS A 12 6.15 1.56 12.83
N MET A 13 6.62 0.90 11.77
CA MET A 13 6.46 1.39 10.40
C MET A 13 5.01 1.31 9.92
N ILE A 14 4.26 0.25 10.27
CA ILE A 14 2.82 0.17 9.99
C ILE A 14 2.09 1.33 10.67
N LEU A 15 2.37 1.57 11.94
CA LEU A 15 1.74 2.64 12.69
C LEU A 15 2.05 4.01 12.08
N LEU A 16 3.31 4.24 11.70
CA LEU A 16 3.74 5.46 11.03
C LEU A 16 2.96 5.68 9.73
N PHE A 17 2.91 4.68 8.85
CA PHE A 17 2.21 4.79 7.57
C PHE A 17 0.71 4.97 7.74
N ASN A 18 0.08 4.22 8.64
CA ASN A 18 -1.34 4.40 8.96
C ASN A 18 -1.62 5.81 9.49
N SER A 19 -0.76 6.35 10.35
CA SER A 19 -0.90 7.72 10.86
C SER A 19 -0.78 8.75 9.73
N CYS A 20 0.20 8.60 8.84
CA CYS A 20 0.36 9.46 7.66
C CYS A 20 -0.87 9.40 6.75
N ALA A 21 -1.41 8.19 6.54
CA ALA A 21 -2.60 7.94 5.73
C ALA A 21 -3.83 8.70 6.26
N GLN A 22 -3.95 8.88 7.57
CA GLN A 22 -5.06 9.63 8.18
C GLN A 22 -4.88 11.15 8.08
N LEU A 23 -3.64 11.63 8.09
CA LEU A 23 -3.35 13.06 7.96
C LEU A 23 -3.65 13.58 6.56
N LYS A 24 -3.36 12.77 5.51
CA LYS A 24 -3.62 13.13 4.10
C LYS A 24 -3.01 14.47 3.67
N THR A 25 -1.86 14.83 4.25
CA THR A 25 -1.15 16.06 3.92
C THR A 25 0.08 15.80 3.05
N LYS A 26 0.61 16.87 2.46
CA LYS A 26 1.85 16.80 1.68
C LYS A 26 3.05 16.43 2.54
N GLU A 27 3.09 16.92 3.78
CA GLU A 27 4.15 16.62 4.75
C GLU A 27 4.13 15.13 5.13
N ALA A 28 2.93 14.56 5.30
CA ALA A 28 2.77 13.13 5.53
C ALA A 28 3.28 12.33 4.31
N LEU A 29 2.96 12.76 3.09
CA LEU A 29 3.47 12.13 1.87
C LEU A 29 5.01 12.18 1.78
N ASP A 30 5.59 13.35 2.04
CA ASP A 30 7.03 13.55 1.99
C ASP A 30 7.75 12.66 3.02
N LEU A 31 7.15 12.49 4.22
CA LEU A 31 7.63 11.57 5.24
C LEU A 31 7.54 10.10 4.77
N VAL A 32 6.39 9.67 4.26
CA VAL A 32 6.18 8.31 3.72
C VAL A 32 7.24 8.00 2.65
N LYS A 33 7.45 8.90 1.69
CA LYS A 33 8.47 8.77 0.64
C LYS A 33 9.87 8.70 1.21
N LYS A 34 10.21 9.59 2.14
CA LYS A 34 11.54 9.63 2.77
C LYS A 34 11.84 8.34 3.52
N ILE A 35 10.88 7.82 4.28
CA ILE A 35 11.04 6.58 5.04
C ILE A 35 11.09 5.37 4.10
N SER A 36 10.24 5.30 3.07
CA SER A 36 10.26 4.20 2.09
C SER A 36 11.62 4.01 1.41
N LYS A 37 12.41 5.07 1.24
CA LYS A 37 13.77 4.96 0.67
C LYS A 37 14.83 4.41 1.64
N GLN A 38 14.53 4.40 2.93
CA GLN A 38 15.48 4.05 4.01
C GLN A 38 15.19 2.68 4.63
N ILE A 39 14.02 2.09 4.37
CA ILE A 39 13.67 0.78 4.91
C ILE A 39 14.38 -0.36 4.16
N PRO A 40 14.72 -1.48 4.85
CA PRO A 40 15.37 -2.62 4.22
C PRO A 40 14.52 -3.24 3.12
N LYS A 41 15.17 -3.87 2.12
CA LYS A 41 14.44 -4.56 1.04
C LYS A 41 13.49 -5.66 1.53
N SER A 42 13.82 -6.31 2.65
CA SER A 42 12.96 -7.32 3.29
C SER A 42 11.59 -6.77 3.70
N PHE A 43 11.48 -5.46 3.96
CA PHE A 43 10.23 -4.79 4.27
C PHE A 43 9.19 -4.98 3.18
N TYR A 44 9.60 -4.87 1.92
CA TYR A 44 8.72 -4.98 0.76
C TYR A 44 8.22 -6.41 0.53
N SER A 45 8.81 -7.40 1.21
CA SER A 45 8.33 -8.79 1.22
C SER A 45 7.27 -9.04 2.28
N ASN A 46 7.06 -8.13 3.24
CA ASN A 46 6.01 -8.27 4.24
C ASN A 46 4.69 -7.66 3.70
N PRO A 47 3.65 -8.48 3.46
CA PRO A 47 2.41 -8.01 2.84
C PRO A 47 1.64 -7.01 3.72
N ARG A 48 1.75 -7.10 5.06
CA ARG A 48 1.11 -6.14 5.97
C ARG A 48 1.76 -4.75 5.86
N LEU A 49 3.08 -4.74 5.88
CA LEU A 49 3.88 -3.52 5.71
C LEU A 49 3.69 -2.86 4.35
N LEU A 50 3.70 -3.66 3.29
CA LEU A 50 3.47 -3.15 1.95
C LEU A 50 2.04 -2.60 1.81
N THR A 51 1.04 -3.27 2.38
CA THR A 51 -0.36 -2.77 2.35
C THR A 51 -0.50 -1.42 3.05
N SER A 52 0.12 -1.21 4.23
CA SER A 52 0.05 0.07 4.93
C SER A 52 0.77 1.19 4.16
N LEU A 53 1.89 0.88 3.52
CA LEU A 53 2.58 1.82 2.62
C LEU A 53 1.71 2.21 1.41
N LEU A 54 1.07 1.23 0.76
CA LEU A 54 0.15 1.48 -0.36
C LEU A 54 -1.02 2.38 0.07
N ASP A 55 -1.68 2.06 1.20
CA ASP A 55 -2.79 2.87 1.73
C ASP A 55 -2.35 4.31 2.02
N ALA A 56 -1.16 4.49 2.62
CA ALA A 56 -0.61 5.82 2.89
C ALA A 56 -0.31 6.62 1.62
N LEU A 57 0.32 5.99 0.61
CA LEU A 57 0.60 6.63 -0.68
C LEU A 57 -0.69 7.04 -1.39
N MET A 58 -1.68 6.13 -1.46
CA MET A 58 -2.96 6.42 -2.09
C MET A 58 -3.70 7.56 -1.38
N LYS A 59 -3.86 7.49 -0.06
CA LYS A 59 -4.59 8.52 0.71
C LYS A 59 -3.89 9.88 0.72
N CYS A 60 -2.57 9.92 0.56
CA CYS A 60 -1.83 11.16 0.43
C CYS A 60 -1.67 11.63 -1.03
N GLY A 61 -2.23 10.90 -1.99
CA GLY A 61 -2.36 11.32 -3.39
C GLY A 61 -1.22 10.92 -4.33
N ASP A 62 -0.27 10.08 -3.92
CA ASP A 62 0.75 9.54 -4.84
C ASP A 62 0.34 8.19 -5.42
N VAL A 63 -0.65 8.26 -6.30
CA VAL A 63 -1.21 7.08 -6.99
C VAL A 63 -0.14 6.36 -7.82
N ALA A 64 0.71 7.10 -8.52
CA ALA A 64 1.71 6.52 -9.43
C ALA A 64 2.75 5.67 -8.66
N HIS A 65 3.19 6.14 -7.50
CA HIS A 65 4.13 5.37 -6.68
C HIS A 65 3.46 4.13 -6.07
N ALA A 66 2.22 4.25 -5.61
CA ALA A 66 1.45 3.10 -5.12
C ALA A 66 1.26 2.04 -6.21
N GLU A 67 0.90 2.45 -7.44
CA GLU A 67 0.78 1.56 -8.60
C GLU A 67 2.10 0.83 -8.89
N SER A 68 3.22 1.56 -8.94
CA SER A 68 4.54 0.98 -9.19
C SER A 68 4.88 -0.12 -8.18
N LEU A 69 4.70 0.16 -6.88
CA LEU A 69 4.96 -0.81 -5.82
C LEU A 69 4.01 -2.01 -5.91
N PHE A 70 2.71 -1.77 -6.07
CA PHE A 70 1.69 -2.81 -6.16
C PHE A 70 1.95 -3.76 -7.35
N TYR A 71 2.24 -3.22 -8.54
CA TYR A 71 2.49 -4.04 -9.72
C TYR A 71 3.85 -4.73 -9.71
N SER A 72 4.84 -4.20 -8.97
CA SER A 72 6.13 -4.87 -8.76
C SER A 72 6.09 -6.01 -7.73
N SER A 73 5.06 -6.06 -6.88
CA SER A 73 4.92 -7.09 -5.86
C SER A 73 4.60 -8.44 -6.48
N LYS A 74 5.38 -9.47 -6.11
CA LYS A 74 5.15 -10.86 -6.54
C LYS A 74 3.92 -11.48 -5.89
N GLU A 75 3.65 -11.10 -4.64
CA GLU A 75 2.50 -11.57 -3.89
C GLU A 75 1.56 -10.40 -3.61
N ARG A 76 0.33 -10.52 -4.10
CA ARG A 76 -0.73 -9.53 -3.89
C ARG A 76 -1.90 -10.20 -3.19
N GLY A 77 -2.06 -9.89 -1.90
CA GLY A 77 -3.16 -10.40 -1.09
C GLY A 77 -4.42 -9.55 -1.20
N SER A 78 -5.56 -10.10 -0.75
CA SER A 78 -6.84 -9.37 -0.68
C SER A 78 -6.74 -7.97 -0.02
N PRO A 79 -5.98 -7.77 1.08
CA PRO A 79 -5.83 -6.44 1.67
C PRO A 79 -5.20 -5.40 0.74
N MET A 80 -4.22 -5.80 -0.09
CA MET A 80 -3.56 -4.90 -1.04
C MET A 80 -4.51 -4.45 -2.15
N TYR A 81 -5.29 -5.38 -2.71
CA TYR A 81 -6.30 -5.05 -3.71
C TYR A 81 -7.35 -4.09 -3.14
N GLY A 82 -7.81 -4.34 -1.91
CA GLY A 82 -8.75 -3.46 -1.20
C GLY A 82 -8.21 -2.05 -1.01
N ALA A 83 -6.95 -1.92 -0.58
CA ALA A 83 -6.27 -0.64 -0.43
C ALA A 83 -6.17 0.12 -1.76
N MET A 84 -5.77 -0.54 -2.84
CA MET A 84 -5.68 0.07 -4.17
C MET A 84 -7.04 0.50 -4.71
N MET A 85 -8.05 -0.38 -4.66
CA MET A 85 -9.41 -0.05 -5.14
C MET A 85 -10.02 1.13 -4.39
N LYS A 86 -9.94 1.12 -3.06
CA LYS A 86 -10.41 2.24 -2.24
C LYS A 86 -9.62 3.52 -2.57
N GLY A 87 -8.30 3.40 -2.68
CA GLY A 87 -7.42 4.51 -3.01
C GLY A 87 -7.76 5.15 -4.34
N TYR A 88 -8.07 4.37 -5.37
CA TYR A 88 -8.46 4.90 -6.68
C TYR A 88 -9.75 5.71 -6.59
N VAL A 89 -10.76 5.20 -5.88
CA VAL A 89 -12.02 5.93 -5.63
C VAL A 89 -11.74 7.24 -4.88
N ASP A 90 -10.95 7.20 -3.81
CA ASP A 90 -10.58 8.37 -3.02
C ASP A 90 -9.81 9.42 -3.85
N ASN A 91 -9.12 9.01 -4.93
CA ASN A 91 -8.36 9.87 -5.85
C ASN A 91 -9.13 10.22 -7.14
N ASN A 92 -10.44 10.02 -7.18
CA ASN A 92 -11.29 10.31 -8.35
C ASN A 92 -10.92 9.51 -9.62
N LEU A 93 -10.49 8.27 -9.46
CA LEU A 93 -10.13 7.34 -10.54
C LEU A 93 -10.99 6.04 -10.48
N PRO A 94 -12.33 6.13 -10.41
CA PRO A 94 -13.19 4.95 -10.22
C PRO A 94 -13.05 3.90 -11.32
N GLU A 95 -12.73 4.30 -12.55
CA GLU A 95 -12.47 3.40 -13.68
C GLU A 95 -11.31 2.44 -13.38
N LYS A 96 -10.22 2.93 -12.78
CA LYS A 96 -9.09 2.07 -12.38
C LYS A 96 -9.46 1.10 -11.28
N ALA A 97 -10.37 1.48 -10.38
CA ALA A 97 -10.87 0.57 -9.34
C ALA A 97 -11.67 -0.58 -9.96
N ILE A 98 -12.53 -0.29 -10.93
CA ILE A 98 -13.33 -1.28 -11.67
C ILE A 98 -12.42 -2.19 -12.49
N ASP A 99 -11.45 -1.63 -13.21
CA ASP A 99 -10.48 -2.42 -13.99
C ASP A 99 -9.70 -3.37 -13.10
N LEU A 100 -9.25 -2.91 -11.93
CA LEU A 100 -8.55 -3.77 -10.97
C LEU A 100 -9.48 -4.87 -10.43
N PHE A 101 -10.73 -4.56 -10.12
CA PHE A 101 -11.71 -5.55 -9.68
C PHE A 101 -11.93 -6.64 -10.75
N ASN A 102 -12.11 -6.25 -12.01
CA ASN A 102 -12.32 -7.17 -13.13
C ASN A 102 -11.11 -8.09 -13.34
N LYS A 103 -9.88 -7.55 -13.24
CA LYS A 103 -8.64 -8.34 -13.32
C LYS A 103 -8.55 -9.41 -12.23
N ILE A 104 -9.04 -9.13 -11.02
CA ILE A 104 -9.05 -10.11 -9.93
C ILE A 104 -10.07 -11.24 -10.20
N GLN A 105 -11.21 -10.91 -10.82
CA GLN A 105 -12.24 -11.90 -11.16
C GLN A 105 -11.85 -12.78 -12.35
N ASN A 106 -11.10 -12.22 -13.31
CA ASN A 106 -10.62 -12.90 -14.51
C ASN A 106 -9.09 -12.93 -14.52
N PRO A 107 -8.45 -13.85 -13.78
CA PRO A 107 -7.00 -13.88 -13.61
C PRO A 107 -6.20 -14.11 -14.90
N ASN A 108 -6.85 -14.39 -16.03
CA ASN A 108 -6.22 -14.49 -17.34
C ASN A 108 -5.80 -13.11 -17.92
N ASP A 109 -6.20 -12.00 -17.30
CA ASP A 109 -5.88 -10.61 -17.70
C ASP A 109 -4.82 -9.92 -16.81
N VAL A 110 -4.03 -10.70 -16.04
CA VAL A 110 -3.07 -10.20 -15.03
C VAL A 110 -1.62 -10.55 -15.35
#